data_AF-A0A7V2F3D6-F1
#
_entry.id   AF-A0A7V2F3D6-F1
#
_cell.length_a   1.000
_cell.length_b   1.000
_cell.length_c   1.000
_cell.angle_alpha   90.00
_cell.angle_beta   90.00
_cell.angle_gamma   90.00
#
_symmetry.space_group_name_H-M   'P 1'
#
loop_
_entity.id
_entity.type
_entity.pdbx_description
1 polymer ?
#
loop_
_entity_poly.entity_id
_entity_poly.type
_entity_poly.pdbx_seq_one_letter_code
_entity_poly.pdbx_strand_id
1 'polypeptide(L)'
;MLAQSARVHNLQRVMSRMFGFGTRKDDMPPYRAVGPVTVEEYESRAERYDTQLKDIVGVDPEGKTTEEKVRILREHRMDQYNKVVDAAYDRRGWTRNGVPKIERLKELGIDLPELVEIVKADQE
;
A
#
# COMPACT_ATOMS: atom_id res chain seq x y z
N MET A 1 -4.50 -10.70 -24.69
CA MET A 1 -3.95 -11.27 -23.44
C MET A 1 -3.85 -10.23 -22.31
N LEU A 2 -3.01 -9.18 -22.41
CA LEU A 2 -2.86 -8.19 -21.32
C LEU A 2 -4.15 -7.41 -20.98
N ALA A 3 -4.89 -6.96 -22.00
CA ALA A 3 -6.18 -6.27 -21.79
C ALA A 3 -7.24 -7.17 -21.11
N GLN A 4 -7.24 -8.47 -21.41
CA GLN A 4 -8.13 -9.43 -20.76
C GLN A 4 -7.76 -9.64 -19.30
N SER A 5 -6.46 -9.73 -18.99
CA SER A 5 -5.98 -9.80 -17.60
C SER A 5 -6.38 -8.55 -16.80
N ALA A 6 -6.18 -7.35 -17.38
CA ALA A 6 -6.60 -6.10 -16.75
C ALA A 6 -8.11 -6.04 -16.48
N ARG A 7 -8.93 -6.51 -17.43
CA ARG A 7 -10.39 -6.60 -17.28
C ARG A 7 -10.79 -7.50 -16.12
N VAL A 8 -10.28 -8.73 -16.08
CA VAL A 8 -10.60 -9.71 -15.02
C VAL A 8 -10.14 -9.19 -13.66
N HIS A 9 -8.94 -8.62 -13.58
CA HIS A 9 -8.44 -8.11 -12.32
C HIS A 9 -9.25 -6.93 -11.77
N ASN A 10 -9.68 -6.01 -12.63
CA ASN A 10 -10.56 -4.91 -12.21
C ASN A 10 -11.94 -5.43 -11.79
N LEU A 11 -12.50 -6.41 -12.52
CA LEU A 11 -13.76 -7.03 -12.13
C LEU A 11 -13.66 -7.70 -10.74
N GLN A 12 -12.58 -8.45 -10.48
CA GLN A 12 -12.33 -9.04 -9.16
C GLN A 12 -12.22 -7.97 -8.07
N ARG A 13 -11.58 -6.83 -8.36
CA ARG A 13 -11.49 -5.72 -7.40
C ARG A 13 -12.85 -5.08 -7.11
N VAL A 14 -13.70 -4.90 -8.14
CA VAL A 14 -15.09 -4.46 -7.94
C VAL A 14 -15.87 -5.46 -7.09
N MET A 15 -15.69 -6.77 -7.31
CA MET A 15 -16.30 -7.80 -6.46
C MET A 15 -15.80 -7.72 -5.01
N SER A 16 -14.52 -7.41 -4.77
CA SER A 16 -14.03 -7.16 -3.40
C SER A 16 -14.78 -6.01 -2.73
N ARG A 17 -15.02 -4.89 -3.45
CA ARG A 17 -15.85 -3.77 -2.94
C ARG A 17 -17.28 -4.18 -2.67
N MET A 18 -17.88 -4.99 -3.55
CA MET A 18 -19.22 -5.55 -3.36
C MET A 18 -19.36 -6.31 -2.02
N PHE A 19 -18.30 -7.00 -1.59
CA PHE A 19 -18.25 -7.70 -0.31
C PHE A 19 -17.79 -6.85 0.89
N GLY A 20 -17.58 -5.54 0.70
CA GLY A 20 -17.16 -4.62 1.75
C GLY A 20 -15.64 -4.47 1.95
N PHE A 21 -14.81 -5.11 1.12
CA PHE A 21 -13.34 -5.06 1.15
C PHE A 21 -12.77 -4.35 -0.08
N GLY A 22 -11.47 -4.38 -0.32
CA GLY A 22 -10.86 -3.85 -1.54
C GLY A 22 -10.61 -2.34 -1.52
N THR A 23 -10.40 -1.80 -0.32
CA THR A 23 -9.93 -0.42 -0.10
C THR A 23 -8.48 -0.42 0.37
N ARG A 24 -7.85 0.75 0.49
CA ARG A 24 -6.45 0.87 0.90
C ARG A 24 -6.15 0.16 2.22
N LYS A 25 -7.08 0.20 3.17
CA LYS A 25 -6.92 -0.48 4.47
C LYS A 25 -6.70 -1.98 4.33
N ASP A 26 -7.27 -2.59 3.29
CA ASP A 26 -7.24 -4.04 3.06
C ASP A 26 -5.96 -4.48 2.32
N ASP A 27 -5.28 -3.54 1.67
CA ASP A 27 -4.00 -3.80 1.01
C ASP A 27 -2.81 -3.62 1.98
N MET A 28 -3.04 -3.14 3.21
CA MET A 28 -1.97 -2.88 4.17
C MET A 28 -1.28 -4.16 4.65
N PRO A 29 0.07 -4.22 4.62
CA PRO A 29 0.79 -5.36 5.18
C PRO A 29 0.63 -5.43 6.70
N PRO A 30 0.77 -6.63 7.29
CA PRO A 30 0.79 -6.77 8.74
C PRO A 30 1.97 -6.01 9.33
N TYR A 31 1.80 -5.46 10.54
CA TYR A 31 2.80 -4.63 11.23
C TYR A 31 4.21 -5.25 11.23
N ARG A 32 4.31 -6.57 11.45
CA ARG A 32 5.58 -7.32 11.48
C ARG A 32 6.32 -7.34 10.13
N ALA A 33 5.62 -7.21 9.00
CA ALA A 33 6.26 -7.25 7.69
C ALA A 33 7.02 -5.96 7.33
N VAL A 34 6.73 -4.85 8.02
CA VAL A 34 7.31 -3.53 7.71
C VAL A 34 8.67 -3.35 8.39
N GLY A 35 8.88 -3.90 9.58
CA GLY A 35 10.13 -3.72 10.32
C GLY A 35 10.15 -4.43 11.66
N PRO A 36 11.21 -4.22 12.47
CA PRO A 36 11.30 -4.81 13.80
C PRO A 36 10.05 -4.44 14.62
N VAL A 37 9.53 -5.42 15.34
CA VAL A 37 8.33 -5.28 16.17
C VAL A 37 8.72 -4.91 17.60
N THR A 38 9.81 -5.49 18.10
CA THR A 38 10.32 -5.28 19.45
C THR A 38 11.71 -4.66 19.44
N VAL A 39 12.14 -4.17 20.60
CA VAL A 39 13.48 -3.61 20.83
C VAL A 39 14.55 -4.67 20.63
N GLU A 40 14.31 -5.90 21.12
CA GLU A 40 15.24 -7.02 21.00
C GLU A 40 15.46 -7.43 19.53
N GLU A 41 14.40 -7.38 18.71
CA GLU A 41 14.53 -7.63 17.27
C GLU A 41 15.41 -6.56 16.59
N TYR A 42 15.33 -5.31 17.04
CA TYR A 42 16.22 -4.25 16.57
C TYR A 42 17.66 -4.51 17.02
N GLU A 43 17.87 -4.72 18.32
CA GLU A 43 19.19 -4.87 18.93
C GLU A 43 19.94 -6.09 18.40
N SER A 44 19.23 -7.19 18.12
CA SER A 44 19.79 -8.40 17.49
C SER A 44 20.45 -8.13 16.13
N ARG A 45 20.11 -7.01 15.48
CA ARG A 45 20.62 -6.58 14.18
C ARG A 45 20.92 -5.08 14.16
N ALA A 46 21.41 -4.54 15.28
CA ALA A 46 21.60 -3.10 15.47
C ALA A 46 22.45 -2.47 14.36
N GLU A 47 23.59 -3.07 14.02
CA GLU A 47 24.49 -2.57 12.96
C GLU A 47 23.76 -2.39 11.62
N ARG A 48 22.95 -3.38 11.22
CA ARG A 48 22.16 -3.32 9.98
C ARG A 48 21.16 -2.18 10.01
N TYR A 49 20.42 -2.02 11.10
CA TYR A 49 19.35 -1.03 11.17
C TYR A 49 19.89 0.39 11.37
N ASP A 50 20.95 0.55 12.16
CA ASP A 50 21.66 1.82 12.35
C ASP A 50 22.26 2.30 11.02
N THR A 51 22.83 1.39 10.22
CA THR A 51 23.29 1.70 8.85
C THR A 51 22.14 2.17 7.96
N GLN A 52 20.97 1.52 8.02
CA GLN A 52 19.80 1.95 7.24
C GLN A 52 19.27 3.31 7.69
N LEU A 53 19.24 3.59 8.99
CA LEU A 53 18.85 4.90 9.51
C LEU A 53 19.77 5.99 8.97
N LYS A 54 21.09 5.76 9.01
CA LYS A 54 22.06 6.75 8.55
C LYS A 54 22.05 6.94 7.04
N ASP A 55 22.16 5.85 6.29
CA ASP A 55 22.43 5.91 4.85
C ASP A 55 21.17 6.08 4.00
N ILE A 56 20.03 5.53 4.46
CA ILE A 56 18.76 5.55 3.70
C ILE A 56 17.82 6.60 4.25
N VAL A 57 17.65 6.65 5.58
CA VAL A 57 16.71 7.59 6.22
C VAL A 57 17.36 8.96 6.45
N GLY A 58 18.70 9.04 6.50
CA GLY A 58 19.43 10.28 6.77
C GLY A 58 19.39 10.70 8.24
N VAL A 59 19.15 9.77 9.16
CA VAL A 59 19.04 10.02 10.60
C VAL A 59 20.23 9.38 11.31
N ASP A 60 20.94 10.17 12.11
CA ASP A 60 21.98 9.64 12.99
C ASP A 60 21.36 8.83 14.14
N PRO A 61 21.70 7.54 14.28
CA PRO A 61 21.22 6.72 15.39
C PRO A 61 21.88 7.08 16.74
N GLU A 62 23.02 7.79 16.75
CA GLU A 62 23.71 8.14 17.98
C GLU A 62 22.86 9.08 18.86
N GLY A 63 22.78 8.78 20.16
CA GLY A 63 21.99 9.54 21.12
C GLY A 63 20.47 9.27 21.11
N LYS A 64 19.99 8.32 20.29
CA LYS A 64 18.57 7.89 20.27
C LYS A 64 18.34 6.60 21.05
N THR A 65 17.16 6.46 21.66
CA THR A 65 16.77 5.18 22.25
C THR A 65 16.42 4.16 21.17
N THR A 66 16.50 2.86 21.48
CA THR A 66 16.15 1.82 20.50
C THR A 66 14.70 1.95 20.04
N GLU A 67 13.76 2.34 20.91
CA GLU A 67 12.35 2.56 20.58
C GLU A 67 12.17 3.68 19.55
N GLU A 68 12.93 4.78 19.69
CA GLU A 68 12.92 5.87 18.73
C GLU A 68 13.45 5.42 17.38
N LYS A 69 14.56 4.68 17.39
CA LYS A 69 15.17 4.10 16.18
C LYS A 69 14.20 3.17 15.45
N VAL A 70 13.51 2.30 16.19
CA VAL A 70 12.45 1.42 15.65
C VAL A 70 11.34 2.25 15.02
N ARG A 71 10.81 3.25 15.74
CA ARG A 71 9.72 4.11 15.25
C ARG A 71 10.10 4.80 13.94
N ILE A 72 11.24 5.49 13.90
CA ILE A 72 11.72 6.23 12.72
C ILE A 72 11.89 5.30 11.51
N LEU A 73 12.54 4.15 11.71
CA LEU A 73 12.77 3.18 10.63
C LEU A 73 11.44 2.65 10.08
N ARG A 74 10.48 2.37 10.96
CA ARG A 74 9.17 1.86 10.56
C ARG A 74 8.33 2.88 9.84
N GLU A 75 8.31 4.13 10.32
CA GLU A 75 7.63 5.24 9.65
C GLU A 75 8.18 5.43 8.24
N HIS A 76 9.51 5.45 8.09
CA HIS A 76 10.14 5.54 6.78
C HIS A 76 9.72 4.38 5.86
N ARG A 77 9.78 3.13 6.34
CA ARG A 77 9.43 1.97 5.51
C ARG A 77 7.95 1.94 5.14
N MET A 78 7.07 2.36 6.04
CA MET A 78 5.65 2.48 5.76
C MET A 78 5.38 3.58 4.72
N ASP A 79 6.10 4.70 4.79
CA ASP A 79 6.06 5.75 3.77
C ASP A 79 6.52 5.25 2.40
N GLN A 80 7.64 4.50 2.33
CA GLN A 80 8.08 3.87 1.08
C GLN A 80 7.05 2.90 0.51
N TYR A 81 6.44 2.07 1.37
CA TYR A 81 5.37 1.16 0.97
C TYR A 81 4.19 1.93 0.37
N ASN A 82 3.72 2.99 1.04
CA ASN A 82 2.62 3.82 0.58
C ASN A 82 2.91 4.49 -0.77
N LYS A 83 4.14 4.95 -1.00
CA LYS A 83 4.56 5.53 -2.29
C LYS A 83 4.45 4.52 -3.43
N VAL A 84 4.86 3.26 -3.20
CA VAL A 84 4.74 2.20 -4.20
C VAL A 84 3.27 1.83 -4.45
N VAL A 85 2.46 1.79 -3.40
CA VAL A 85 1.01 1.56 -3.52
C VAL A 85 0.33 2.66 -4.33
N ASP A 86 0.64 3.93 -4.06
CA ASP A 86 0.09 5.07 -4.81
C ASP A 86 0.43 4.97 -6.30
N ALA A 87 1.70 4.70 -6.62
CA ALA A 87 2.13 4.50 -8.01
C ALA A 87 1.45 3.30 -8.67
N ALA A 88 1.23 2.21 -7.92
CA ALA A 88 0.54 1.03 -8.43
C ALA A 88 -0.95 1.30 -8.70
N TYR A 89 -1.64 2.01 -7.81
CA TYR A 89 -3.04 2.40 -7.99
C TYR A 89 -3.21 3.31 -9.20
N ASP A 90 -2.37 4.35 -9.32
CA ASP A 90 -2.40 5.26 -10.45
C ASP A 90 -2.21 4.51 -11.78
N ARG A 91 -1.20 3.63 -11.83
CA ARG A 91 -0.93 2.81 -13.03
C ARG A 91 -2.09 1.87 -13.39
N ARG A 92 -2.87 1.43 -12.41
CA ARG A 92 -4.05 0.56 -12.60
C ARG A 92 -5.31 1.32 -13.01
N GLY A 93 -5.31 2.65 -12.88
CA GLY A 93 -6.49 3.50 -13.07
C GLY A 93 -7.43 3.46 -11.86
N TRP A 94 -6.87 3.38 -10.65
CA TRP A 94 -7.62 3.32 -9.38
C TRP A 94 -7.55 4.65 -8.65
N THR A 95 -8.46 4.85 -7.69
CA THR A 95 -8.46 5.98 -6.77
C THR A 95 -7.36 5.81 -5.72
N ARG A 96 -7.08 6.85 -4.93
CA ARG A 96 -6.07 6.76 -3.85
C ARG A 96 -6.48 5.77 -2.74
N ASN A 97 -7.76 5.44 -2.67
CA ASN A 97 -8.29 4.41 -1.79
C ASN A 97 -8.29 3.00 -2.42
N GLY A 98 -7.67 2.82 -3.59
CA GLY A 98 -7.47 1.49 -4.19
C GLY A 98 -8.70 0.90 -4.87
N VAL A 99 -9.63 1.74 -5.34
CA VAL A 99 -10.85 1.31 -6.04
C VAL A 99 -10.79 1.71 -7.51
N PRO A 100 -11.15 0.83 -8.47
CA PRO A 100 -11.16 1.20 -9.88
C PRO A 100 -12.01 2.45 -10.17
N LYS A 101 -11.45 3.38 -10.95
CA LYS A 101 -12.20 4.54 -11.44
C LYS A 101 -13.26 4.09 -12.46
N ILE A 102 -14.39 4.79 -12.52
CA ILE A 102 -15.44 4.52 -13.53
C ILE A 102 -14.88 4.68 -14.95
N GLU A 103 -14.01 5.66 -15.18
CA GLU A 103 -13.29 5.85 -16.45
C GLU A 103 -12.53 4.58 -16.85
N ARG A 104 -11.87 3.94 -15.87
CA ARG A 104 -11.13 2.70 -16.10
C ARG A 104 -12.04 1.52 -16.44
N LEU A 105 -13.23 1.45 -15.84
CA LEU A 105 -14.22 0.42 -16.17
C LEU A 105 -14.73 0.58 -17.61
N LYS A 106 -14.98 1.83 -18.05
CA LYS A 106 -15.38 2.16 -19.43
C LYS A 106 -14.30 1.76 -20.44
N GLU A 107 -13.05 2.14 -20.18
CA GLU A 107 -11.91 1.75 -21.02
C GLU A 107 -11.78 0.22 -21.20
N LEU A 108 -12.12 -0.54 -20.15
CA LEU A 108 -12.04 -2.00 -20.16
C LEU A 108 -13.30 -2.67 -20.70
N GLY A 109 -14.39 -1.93 -20.93
CA GLY A 109 -15.69 -2.43 -21.38
C GLY A 109 -16.40 -3.30 -20.35
N ILE A 110 -16.32 -2.92 -19.06
CA ILE A 110 -16.96 -3.61 -17.92
C ILE A 110 -17.75 -2.62 -17.03
N ASP A 111 -18.19 -1.51 -17.59
CA ASP A 111 -18.96 -0.45 -16.94
C ASP A 111 -20.46 -0.74 -16.89
N LEU A 112 -20.85 -2.00 -16.67
CA LEU A 112 -22.26 -2.35 -16.42
C LEU A 112 -22.81 -1.47 -15.29
N PRO A 113 -24.05 -0.95 -15.39
CA PRO A 113 -24.61 -0.03 -14.40
C PRO A 113 -24.51 -0.55 -12.96
N GLU A 114 -24.69 -1.85 -12.76
CA GLU A 114 -24.59 -2.52 -11.46
C GLU A 114 -23.17 -2.49 -10.89
N LEU A 115 -22.15 -2.61 -11.75
CA LEU A 115 -20.74 -2.53 -11.35
C LEU A 115 -20.29 -1.11 -11.07
N VAL A 116 -20.79 -0.15 -11.86
CA VAL A 116 -20.54 1.28 -11.64
C VAL A 116 -21.12 1.73 -10.30
N GLU A 117 -22.34 1.30 -9.96
CA GLU A 117 -22.98 1.68 -8.70
C GLU A 117 -22.20 1.20 -7.47
N ILE A 118 -21.56 0.02 -7.53
CA ILE A 118 -20.71 -0.52 -6.45
C ILE A 118 -19.55 0.41 -6.10
N VAL A 119 -18.92 1.04 -7.10
CA VAL A 119 -17.69 1.84 -6.90
C VAL A 119 -17.94 3.34 -6.80
N LYS A 120 -19.18 3.78 -7.02
CA LYS A 120 -19.56 5.19 -7.16
C LYS A 120 -19.21 6.04 -5.94
N ALA A 121 -19.35 5.49 -4.75
CA ALA A 121 -19.02 6.17 -3.49
C ALA A 121 -17.50 6.32 -3.26
N ASP A 122 -16.66 5.62 -4.03
CA ASP A 122 -15.21 5.56 -3.85
C ASP A 122 -14.44 6.39 -4.91
N GLN A 123 -15.12 7.25 -5.69
CA GLN A 123 -14.56 7.92 -6.88
C GLN A 123 -13.75 9.21 -6.60
N GLU A 124 -13.46 9.52 -5.34
CA GLU A 124 -12.60 10.64 -4.94
C GLU A 124 -11.10 10.34 -5.08
#